data_AF-A0AA86V1A7-F1
#
_entry.id   AF-A0AA86V1A7-F1
#
_cell.length_a   1.000
_cell.length_b   1.000
_cell.length_c   1.000
_cell.angle_alpha   90.00
_cell.angle_beta   90.00
_cell.angle_gamma   90.00
#
_symmetry.space_group_name_H-M   'P 1'
#
loop_
_entity.id
_entity.type
_entity.pdbx_description
1 polymer ?
#
loop_
_entity_poly.entity_id
_entity_poly.type
_entity_poly.pdbx_seq_one_letter_code
_entity_poly.pdbx_strand_id
1 'polypeptide(L)'
;MQEFVSSRGIPREQPEIVRYYNNNYKGVDYVDQLTKNIKFPGRCTRWTTRMFIYFMQVILVNGFSLMKLLYPEYKEIKITDYVESIIDQMKINLTKYEIKATPRKIEGCNQPVVSPIKGPVIEAYKHYHVYTKVSAQCVGCKQCNSRYVCSCKGYHLCPECYKTHISEQNDIRGYTHLQK
;
A
#
# COMPACT_ATOMS: atom_id res chain seq x y z
N MET A 1 -25.84 -29.60 35.79
CA MET A 1 -24.70 -30.43 35.35
C MET A 1 -25.06 -31.06 34.02
N GLN A 2 -24.20 -31.01 33.00
CA GLN A 2 -24.44 -31.72 31.75
C GLN A 2 -24.07 -33.19 31.94
N GLU A 3 -25.07 -34.07 31.93
CA GLU A 3 -24.88 -35.52 32.03
C GLU A 3 -24.38 -36.06 30.68
N PHE A 4 -23.29 -36.84 30.72
CA PHE A 4 -22.82 -37.57 29.54
C PHE A 4 -23.32 -39.01 29.63
N VAL A 5 -24.05 -39.46 28.61
CA VAL A 5 -24.51 -40.84 28.52
C VAL A 5 -23.38 -41.69 27.94
N SER A 6 -22.89 -42.65 28.73
CA SER A 6 -21.89 -43.61 28.23
C SER A 6 -22.49 -44.47 27.10
N SER A 7 -21.64 -45.12 26.30
CA SER A 7 -22.07 -46.08 25.26
C SER A 7 -22.91 -47.25 25.80
N ARG A 8 -23.00 -47.41 27.13
CA ARG A 8 -23.85 -48.40 27.82
C ARG A 8 -25.11 -47.79 28.44
N GLY A 9 -25.46 -46.55 28.11
CA GLY A 9 -26.65 -45.88 28.64
C GLY A 9 -26.55 -45.38 30.09
N ILE A 10 -25.40 -45.59 30.75
CA ILE A 10 -25.19 -45.16 32.15
C ILE A 10 -24.81 -43.67 32.15
N PRO A 11 -25.55 -42.79 32.85
CA PRO A 11 -25.17 -41.39 33.02
C PRO A 11 -23.90 -41.32 33.88
N ARG A 12 -22.89 -40.61 33.39
CA ARG A 12 -21.68 -40.31 34.14
C ARG A 12 -21.49 -38.81 34.20
N GLU A 13 -21.12 -38.34 35.39
CA GLU A 13 -20.61 -36.98 35.52
C GLU A 13 -19.26 -36.88 34.81
N GLN A 14 -19.13 -35.84 33.97
CA GLN A 14 -17.86 -35.55 33.34
C GLN A 14 -16.87 -35.08 34.41
N PRO A 15 -15.64 -35.64 34.49
CA PRO A 15 -14.65 -35.17 35.44
C PRO A 15 -14.37 -33.68 35.25
N GLU A 16 -14.23 -32.94 36.34
CA GLU A 16 -14.10 -31.49 36.31
C GLU A 16 -12.92 -31.02 35.44
N ILE A 17 -11.80 -31.76 35.46
CA ILE A 17 -10.63 -31.50 34.62
C ILE A 17 -10.99 -31.57 33.13
N VAL A 18 -11.78 -32.58 32.72
CA VAL A 18 -12.20 -32.76 31.32
C VAL A 18 -13.20 -31.68 30.93
N ARG A 19 -14.11 -31.30 31.84
CA ARG A 19 -15.05 -30.19 31.62
C ARG A 19 -14.29 -28.87 31.43
N TYR A 20 -13.31 -28.59 32.28
CA TYR A 20 -12.47 -27.40 32.18
C TYR A 20 -11.69 -27.37 30.87
N TYR A 21 -11.05 -28.49 30.50
CA TYR A 21 -10.36 -28.61 29.22
C TYR A 21 -11.32 -28.36 28.04
N ASN A 22 -12.48 -29.03 28.02
CA ASN A 22 -13.46 -28.94 26.94
C ASN A 22 -14.02 -27.53 26.74
N ASN A 23 -14.09 -26.74 27.80
CA ASN A 23 -14.57 -25.35 27.74
C ASN A 23 -13.52 -24.39 27.17
N ASN A 24 -12.21 -24.71 27.25
CA ASN A 24 -11.14 -23.78 26.90
C ASN A 24 -10.35 -24.17 25.63
N TYR A 25 -10.31 -25.45 25.22
CA TYR A 25 -9.44 -25.89 24.11
C TYR A 25 -9.84 -25.36 22.72
N LYS A 26 -11.08 -24.86 22.56
CA LYS A 26 -11.67 -24.52 21.26
C LYS A 26 -11.25 -23.15 20.70
N GLY A 27 -10.44 -22.37 21.43
CA GLY A 27 -10.09 -21.02 21.02
C GLY A 27 -9.40 -20.96 19.66
N VAL A 28 -8.43 -21.84 19.42
CA VAL A 28 -7.68 -21.89 18.15
C VAL A 28 -8.57 -22.36 17.01
N ASP A 29 -9.33 -23.44 17.22
CA ASP A 29 -10.27 -23.96 16.21
C ASP A 29 -11.33 -22.92 15.83
N TYR A 30 -11.80 -22.14 16.80
CA TYR A 30 -12.74 -21.06 16.56
C TYR A 30 -12.16 -19.97 15.66
N VAL A 31 -10.92 -19.55 15.91
CA VAL A 31 -10.22 -18.58 15.05
C VAL A 31 -10.04 -19.13 13.64
N ASP A 32 -9.64 -20.40 13.50
CA ASP A 32 -9.49 -21.06 12.19
C ASP A 32 -10.83 -21.17 11.43
N GLN A 33 -11.93 -21.41 12.13
CA GLN A 33 -13.27 -21.38 11.54
C GLN A 33 -13.66 -19.98 11.07
N LEU A 34 -13.33 -18.94 11.83
CA LEU A 34 -13.64 -17.55 11.46
C LEU A 34 -12.80 -17.08 10.26
N THR A 35 -11.51 -17.40 10.21
CA THR A 35 -10.64 -17.02 9.08
C THR A 35 -11.08 -17.68 7.77
N LYS A 36 -11.58 -18.92 7.81
CA LYS A 36 -12.16 -19.62 6.64
C LYS A 36 -13.36 -18.90 6.01
N ASN A 37 -14.11 -18.13 6.80
CA ASN A 37 -15.23 -17.34 6.30
C ASN A 37 -14.79 -16.06 5.56
N ILE A 38 -13.53 -15.63 5.75
CA ILE A 38 -12.96 -14.46 5.07
C ILE A 38 -12.31 -14.92 3.76
N LYS A 39 -13.06 -14.83 2.65
CA LYS A 39 -12.58 -15.26 1.34
C LYS A 39 -11.72 -14.19 0.68
N PHE A 40 -10.48 -14.53 0.34
CA PHE A 40 -9.64 -13.73 -0.54
C PHE A 40 -9.71 -14.27 -1.98
N PRO A 41 -10.19 -13.50 -2.95
CA PRO A 41 -10.25 -13.93 -4.34
C PRO A 41 -8.83 -13.93 -4.94
N GLY A 42 -8.26 -15.11 -5.15
CA GLY A 42 -6.99 -15.25 -5.86
C GLY A 42 -6.22 -16.52 -5.51
N ARG A 43 -5.66 -17.19 -6.52
CA ARG A 43 -4.69 -18.26 -6.28
C ARG A 43 -3.31 -17.64 -6.10
N CYS A 44 -2.79 -17.64 -4.87
CA CYS A 44 -1.42 -17.23 -4.60
C CYS A 44 -0.45 -18.42 -4.75
N THR A 45 0.56 -18.28 -5.60
CA THR A 45 1.61 -19.29 -5.80
C THR A 45 2.77 -19.13 -4.82
N ARG A 46 3.05 -17.90 -4.36
CA ARG A 46 4.13 -17.60 -3.42
C ARG A 46 3.68 -17.80 -1.97
N TRP A 47 4.45 -18.59 -1.21
CA TRP A 47 4.15 -18.88 0.20
C TRP A 47 4.17 -17.64 1.09
N THR A 48 5.06 -16.67 0.81
CA THR A 48 5.14 -15.40 1.54
C THR A 48 3.86 -14.60 1.45
N THR A 49 3.27 -14.54 0.25
CA THR A 49 1.97 -13.89 0.02
C THR A 49 0.85 -14.61 0.76
N ARG A 50 0.88 -15.95 0.83
CA ARG A 50 -0.10 -16.71 1.62
C ARG A 50 -0.02 -16.39 3.11
N MET A 51 1.19 -16.30 3.65
CA MET A 51 1.39 -15.91 5.06
C MET A 51 0.90 -14.49 5.31
N PHE A 52 1.21 -13.55 4.42
CA PHE A 52 0.70 -12.18 4.53
C PHE A 52 -0.83 -12.11 4.55
N ILE A 53 -1.49 -12.83 3.62
CA ILE A 53 -2.96 -12.88 3.58
C ILE A 53 -3.53 -13.49 4.86
N TYR A 54 -2.92 -14.56 5.36
CA TYR A 54 -3.33 -15.18 6.61
C TYR A 54 -3.20 -14.21 7.80
N PHE A 55 -2.10 -13.47 7.91
CA PHE A 55 -1.97 -12.44 8.95
C PHE A 55 -3.04 -11.35 8.83
N MET A 56 -3.38 -10.93 7.61
CA MET A 56 -4.49 -9.98 7.40
C MET A 56 -5.83 -10.56 7.86
N GLN A 57 -6.12 -11.83 7.60
CA GLN A 57 -7.32 -12.50 8.12
C GLN A 57 -7.35 -12.51 9.66
N VAL A 58 -6.24 -12.84 10.31
CA VAL A 58 -6.13 -12.85 11.78
C VAL A 58 -6.34 -11.45 12.35
N ILE A 59 -5.77 -10.41 11.73
CA ILE A 59 -6.00 -9.01 12.13
C ILE A 59 -7.49 -8.66 12.06
N LEU A 60 -8.20 -9.06 11.00
CA LEU A 60 -9.64 -8.81 10.85
C LEU A 60 -10.46 -9.55 11.93
N VAL A 61 -10.12 -10.80 12.24
CA VAL A 61 -10.79 -11.58 13.30
C VAL A 61 -10.57 -10.93 14.67
N ASN A 62 -9.36 -10.45 14.95
CA ASN A 62 -9.05 -9.75 16.20
C ASN A 62 -9.80 -8.41 16.28
N GLY A 63 -9.84 -7.64 15.19
CA GLY A 63 -10.60 -6.39 15.11
C GLY A 63 -12.09 -6.60 15.32
N PHE A 64 -12.66 -7.66 14.72
CA PHE A 64 -14.05 -8.06 14.91
C PHE A 64 -14.35 -8.46 16.37
N SER A 65 -13.45 -9.23 16.99
CA SER A 65 -13.59 -9.63 18.39
C SER A 65 -13.55 -8.43 19.33
N LEU A 66 -12.64 -7.48 19.05
CA LEU A 66 -12.54 -6.24 19.80
C LEU A 66 -13.77 -5.35 19.62
N MET A 67 -14.29 -5.23 18.39
CA MET A 67 -15.53 -4.49 18.13
C MET A 67 -16.69 -5.04 18.95
N LYS A 68 -16.88 -6.37 18.96
CA LYS A 68 -17.94 -7.02 19.77
C LYS A 68 -17.74 -6.85 21.27
N LEU A 69 -16.50 -6.74 21.73
CA LEU A 69 -16.18 -6.50 23.13
C LEU A 69 -16.49 -5.06 23.56
N LEU A 70 -16.13 -4.09 22.71
CA LEU A 70 -16.27 -2.66 23.01
C LEU A 70 -17.69 -2.14 22.77
N TYR A 71 -18.41 -2.73 21.82
CA TYR A 71 -19.72 -2.26 21.36
C TYR A 71 -20.73 -3.42 21.36
N PRO A 72 -21.41 -3.66 22.50
CA PRO A 72 -22.35 -4.77 22.67
C PRO A 72 -23.52 -4.76 21.68
N GLU A 73 -23.90 -3.60 21.16
CA GLU A 73 -24.93 -3.41 20.13
C GLU A 73 -24.61 -4.16 18.82
N TYR A 74 -23.34 -4.47 18.57
CA TYR A 74 -22.88 -5.18 17.38
C TYR A 74 -22.61 -6.67 17.62
N LYS A 75 -23.10 -7.24 18.73
CA LYS A 75 -22.86 -8.65 19.10
C LYS A 75 -23.38 -9.65 18.06
N GLU A 76 -24.48 -9.34 17.38
CA GLU A 76 -25.12 -10.21 16.38
C GLU A 76 -24.53 -10.06 14.97
N ILE A 77 -23.69 -9.05 14.73
CA ILE A 77 -23.06 -8.84 13.42
C ILE A 77 -22.22 -10.06 13.04
N LYS A 78 -22.29 -10.47 11.76
CA LYS A 78 -21.46 -11.52 11.20
C LYS A 78 -20.10 -10.96 10.79
N ILE A 79 -19.08 -11.82 10.83
CA ILE A 79 -17.73 -11.41 10.44
C ILE A 79 -17.65 -10.94 8.99
N THR A 80 -18.47 -11.49 8.10
CA THR A 80 -18.58 -11.08 6.69
C THR A 80 -18.96 -9.62 6.55
N ASP A 81 -20.00 -9.20 7.28
CA ASP A 81 -20.56 -7.85 7.21
C ASP A 81 -19.56 -6.84 7.79
N TYR A 82 -18.85 -7.23 8.86
CA TYR A 82 -17.74 -6.45 9.39
C TYR A 82 -16.63 -6.26 8.35
N VAL A 83 -16.19 -7.33 7.69
CA VAL A 83 -15.12 -7.27 6.67
C VAL A 83 -15.55 -6.41 5.48
N GLU A 84 -16.80 -6.53 5.02
CA GLU A 84 -17.36 -5.70 3.95
C GLU A 84 -17.32 -4.21 4.34
N SER A 85 -17.70 -3.87 5.58
CA SER A 85 -17.65 -2.48 6.06
C SER A 85 -16.22 -1.89 6.04
N ILE A 86 -15.22 -2.69 6.39
CA ILE A 86 -13.81 -2.28 6.36
C ILE A 86 -13.34 -2.09 4.92
N ILE A 87 -13.70 -3.01 4.02
CA ILE A 87 -13.38 -2.90 2.59
C ILE A 87 -13.97 -1.60 2.02
N ASP A 88 -15.22 -1.28 2.34
CA ASP A 88 -15.87 -0.07 1.84
C ASP A 88 -15.24 1.20 2.40
N GLN A 89 -14.85 1.21 3.68
CA GLN A 89 -14.05 2.31 4.26
C GLN A 89 -12.69 2.47 3.55
N MET A 90 -12.01 1.37 3.24
CA MET A 90 -10.75 1.42 2.50
C MET A 90 -10.94 1.96 1.07
N LYS A 91 -12.00 1.54 0.36
CA LYS A 91 -12.33 2.07 -0.98
C LYS A 91 -12.56 3.58 -0.95
N ILE A 92 -13.32 4.09 0.02
CA ILE A 92 -13.57 5.53 0.19
C ILE A 92 -12.26 6.29 0.39
N ASN A 93 -11.33 5.71 1.16
CA ASN A 93 -10.03 6.33 1.36
C ASN A 93 -9.18 6.31 0.08
N LEU A 94 -9.22 5.23 -0.70
CA LEU A 94 -8.52 5.16 -2.00
C LEU A 94 -9.05 6.19 -3.00
N THR A 95 -10.37 6.34 -3.12
CA THR A 95 -10.97 7.31 -4.07
C THR A 95 -10.61 8.76 -3.71
N LYS A 96 -10.46 9.10 -2.42
CA LYS A 96 -9.96 10.43 -1.99
C LYS A 96 -8.56 10.73 -2.53
N TYR A 97 -7.71 9.71 -2.74
CA TYR A 97 -6.36 9.87 -3.29
C TYR A 97 -6.33 9.77 -4.83
N GLU A 98 -7.24 9.01 -5.44
CA GLU A 98 -7.34 8.86 -6.89
C GLU A 98 -7.87 10.12 -7.60
N ILE A 99 -8.64 11.00 -6.92
CA ILE A 99 -9.13 12.26 -7.50
C ILE A 99 -7.98 13.21 -7.93
N LYS A 100 -6.74 12.96 -7.50
CA LYS A 100 -5.54 13.69 -7.99
C LYS A 100 -4.81 13.02 -9.16
N ALA A 101 -5.18 11.79 -9.50
CA ALA A 101 -4.63 11.08 -10.64
C ALA A 101 -5.61 11.23 -11.82
N THR A 102 -5.38 12.23 -12.66
CA THR A 102 -6.10 12.32 -13.93
C THR A 102 -5.86 11.03 -14.74
N PRO A 103 -6.91 10.35 -15.21
CA PRO A 103 -6.74 9.16 -16.03
C PRO A 103 -6.09 9.59 -17.34
N ARG A 104 -4.84 9.18 -17.57
CA ARG A 104 -4.28 9.25 -18.92
C ARG A 104 -5.08 8.26 -19.76
N LYS A 105 -5.92 8.77 -20.66
CA LYS A 105 -6.35 8.00 -21.83
C LYS A 105 -5.09 7.57 -22.57
N ILE A 106 -4.71 6.30 -22.44
CA ILE A 106 -3.72 5.71 -23.33
C ILE A 106 -4.49 5.21 -24.54
N GLU A 107 -4.79 6.12 -25.45
CA GLU A 107 -5.11 5.75 -26.82
C GLU A 107 -3.78 5.59 -27.55
N GLY A 108 -3.42 4.32 -27.83
CA GLY A 108 -2.40 3.88 -28.77
C GLY A 108 -1.18 4.77 -28.99
N CYS A 109 -0.19 4.75 -28.08
CA CYS A 109 1.21 4.96 -28.46
C CYS A 109 2.16 4.56 -27.33
N ASN A 110 3.22 3.85 -27.72
CA ASN A 110 4.28 3.34 -26.87
C ASN A 110 5.07 4.50 -26.24
N GLN A 111 4.92 4.73 -24.93
CA GLN A 111 5.99 5.08 -23.97
C GLN A 111 5.38 5.52 -22.61
N PRO A 112 5.77 4.92 -21.47
CA PRO A 112 5.38 5.45 -20.17
C PRO A 112 6.24 6.69 -19.83
N VAL A 113 5.66 7.88 -20.03
CA VAL A 113 6.17 9.13 -19.42
C VAL A 113 5.97 9.03 -17.92
N VAL A 114 7.01 8.67 -17.17
CA VAL A 114 6.99 8.64 -15.70
C VAL A 114 7.02 10.08 -15.20
N SER A 115 5.93 10.53 -14.57
CA SER A 115 5.93 11.81 -13.84
C SER A 115 6.79 11.64 -12.58
N PRO A 116 7.70 12.57 -12.25
CA PRO A 116 8.55 12.45 -11.08
C PRO A 116 7.72 12.50 -9.79
N ILE A 117 8.15 11.70 -8.80
CA ILE A 117 7.65 11.73 -7.43
C ILE A 117 7.83 13.16 -6.89
N LYS A 118 6.72 13.84 -6.58
CA LYS A 118 6.74 15.14 -5.91
C LYS A 118 7.09 14.94 -4.44
N GLY A 119 8.39 14.85 -4.13
CA GLY A 119 8.89 15.17 -2.80
C GLY A 119 8.73 16.66 -2.50
N PRO A 120 8.91 17.11 -1.24
CA PRO A 120 8.92 18.54 -0.92
C PRO A 120 9.95 19.23 -1.81
N VAL A 121 9.45 20.16 -2.63
CA VAL A 121 10.26 20.97 -3.54
C VAL A 121 11.07 21.91 -2.65
N ILE A 122 12.34 21.58 -2.44
CA ILE A 122 13.32 22.57 -2.04
C ILE A 122 13.43 23.49 -3.27
N GLU A 123 13.00 24.75 -3.16
CA GLU A 123 13.07 25.79 -4.20
C GLU A 123 14.51 26.21 -4.56
N ALA A 124 15.48 25.33 -4.39
CA ALA A 124 16.83 25.51 -4.85
C ALA A 124 16.98 24.84 -6.22
N TYR A 125 16.70 25.64 -7.26
CA TYR A 125 17.06 25.43 -8.67
C TYR A 125 16.19 24.43 -9.48
N LYS A 126 15.68 24.94 -10.62
CA LYS A 126 14.82 24.27 -11.61
C LYS A 126 15.53 23.17 -12.42
N HIS A 127 16.37 22.35 -11.79
CA HIS A 127 17.14 21.31 -12.45
C HIS A 127 17.12 20.05 -11.60
N TYR A 128 16.85 18.90 -12.21
CA TYR A 128 16.84 17.62 -11.49
C TYR A 128 17.70 16.58 -12.21
N HIS A 129 18.27 15.70 -11.41
CA HIS A 129 19.07 14.57 -11.88
C HIS A 129 18.15 13.49 -12.46
N VAL A 130 18.53 12.92 -13.60
CA VAL A 130 17.81 11.78 -14.18
C VAL A 130 18.37 10.51 -13.55
N TYR A 131 17.62 9.93 -12.61
CA TYR A 131 18.03 8.70 -11.91
C TYR A 131 17.76 7.43 -12.70
N THR A 132 16.88 7.49 -13.71
CA THR A 132 16.62 6.39 -14.63
C THR A 132 17.56 6.49 -15.84
N LYS A 133 18.02 5.35 -16.37
CA LYS A 133 18.85 5.30 -17.59
C LYS A 133 18.00 5.69 -18.81
N VAL A 134 17.69 6.97 -18.96
CA VAL A 134 17.09 7.49 -20.20
C VAL A 134 18.25 7.78 -21.16
N SER A 135 18.27 7.13 -22.31
CA SER A 135 19.33 7.23 -23.34
C SER A 135 19.28 8.56 -24.11
N ALA A 136 18.87 9.65 -23.47
CA ALA A 136 18.81 10.95 -24.12
C ALA A 136 20.23 11.53 -24.21
N GLN A 137 20.70 11.77 -25.43
CA GLN A 137 21.96 12.43 -25.69
C GLN A 137 21.92 13.89 -25.20
N CYS A 138 23.04 14.36 -24.67
CA CYS A 138 23.18 15.74 -24.24
C CYS A 138 23.07 16.69 -25.43
N VAL A 139 22.25 17.74 -25.31
CA VAL A 139 22.01 18.75 -26.34
C VAL A 139 23.27 19.57 -26.65
N GLY A 140 24.09 19.86 -25.64
CA GLY A 140 25.34 20.62 -25.79
C GLY A 140 26.44 19.84 -26.52
N CYS A 141 26.87 18.70 -25.96
CA CYS A 141 27.97 17.91 -26.51
C CYS A 141 27.57 16.99 -27.69
N LYS A 142 26.32 16.50 -27.74
CA LYS A 142 25.82 15.40 -28.59
C LYS A 142 26.60 14.07 -28.58
N GLN A 143 27.73 14.00 -27.89
CA GLN A 143 28.62 12.84 -27.80
C GLN A 143 28.36 11.95 -26.58
N CYS A 144 27.63 12.49 -25.60
CA CYS A 144 27.56 11.96 -24.25
C CYS A 144 26.11 11.87 -23.77
N ASN A 145 25.78 10.87 -22.96
CA ASN A 145 24.42 10.74 -22.41
C ASN A 145 24.17 11.82 -21.35
N SER A 146 22.96 12.37 -21.37
CA SER A 146 22.52 13.34 -20.37
C SER A 146 22.34 12.69 -19.01
N ARG A 147 22.68 13.45 -17.96
CA ARG A 147 22.41 13.10 -16.56
C ARG A 147 21.51 14.11 -15.87
N TYR A 148 21.34 15.29 -16.47
CA TYR A 148 20.57 16.40 -15.92
C TYR A 148 19.53 16.87 -16.94
N VAL A 149 18.38 17.32 -16.44
CA VAL A 149 17.35 17.96 -17.25
C VAL A 149 17.08 19.36 -16.72
N CYS A 150 17.14 20.38 -17.60
CA CYS A 150 16.62 21.70 -17.24
C CYS A 150 15.10 21.71 -17.23
N SER A 151 14.50 22.00 -16.09
CA SER A 151 13.04 22.21 -16.01
C SER A 151 12.59 23.50 -16.69
N CYS A 152 13.52 24.39 -17.05
CA CYS A 152 13.24 25.64 -17.76
C CYS A 152 12.86 25.44 -19.23
N LYS A 153 13.56 24.52 -19.91
CA LYS A 153 13.53 24.35 -21.37
C LYS A 153 13.43 22.88 -21.81
N GLY A 154 13.42 21.94 -20.86
CA GLY A 154 13.43 20.50 -21.12
C GLY A 154 14.75 19.96 -21.67
N TYR A 155 15.85 20.72 -21.58
CA TYR A 155 17.12 20.31 -22.16
C TYR A 155 17.81 19.21 -21.36
N HIS A 156 18.23 18.19 -22.09
CA HIS A 156 19.05 17.08 -21.62
C HIS A 156 20.52 17.49 -21.67
N LEU A 157 21.20 17.53 -20.52
CA LEU A 157 22.59 17.99 -20.40
C LEU A 157 23.47 16.96 -19.70
N CYS A 158 24.72 16.85 -20.13
CA CYS A 158 25.76 16.14 -19.42
C CYS A 158 26.31 17.01 -18.26
N PRO A 159 27.08 16.45 -17.33
CA PRO A 159 27.61 17.20 -16.19
C PRO A 159 28.39 18.46 -16.58
N GLU A 160 29.21 18.40 -17.63
CA GLU A 160 30.02 19.55 -18.06
C GLU A 160 29.17 20.63 -18.74
N CYS A 161 28.32 20.28 -19.72
CA CYS A 161 27.41 21.24 -20.34
C CYS A 161 26.38 21.80 -19.35
N TYR A 162 26.06 21.07 -18.28
CA TYR A 162 25.18 21.55 -17.22
C TYR A 162 25.84 22.67 -16.40
N LYS A 163 27.13 22.56 -16.07
CA LYS A 163 27.87 23.62 -15.37
C LYS A 163 27.90 24.91 -16.18
N THR A 164 28.21 24.81 -17.47
CA THR A 164 28.24 25.97 -18.39
C THR A 164 26.86 26.62 -18.52
N HIS A 165 25.81 25.82 -18.66
CA HIS A 165 24.44 26.32 -18.77
C HIS A 165 23.96 27.01 -17.49
N ILE A 166 24.40 26.55 -16.30
CA ILE A 166 24.10 27.25 -15.04
C ILE A 166 24.87 28.57 -14.94
N SER A 167 26.16 28.60 -15.29
CA SER A 167 26.94 29.85 -15.25
C SER A 167 26.35 30.90 -16.18
N GLU A 168 25.98 30.53 -17.41
CA GLU A 168 25.32 31.43 -18.36
C GLU A 168 23.97 31.96 -17.84
N GLN A 169 23.17 31.10 -17.18
CA GLN A 169 21.90 31.55 -16.57
C GLN A 169 22.10 32.48 -15.38
N ASN A 170 23.18 32.30 -14.62
CA ASN A 170 23.51 33.17 -13.50
C ASN A 170 24.03 34.53 -13.99
N ASP A 171 24.82 34.56 -15.05
CA ASP A 171 25.30 35.81 -15.66
C ASP A 171 24.14 36.64 -16.23
N ILE A 172 23.17 36.00 -16.91
CA ILE A 172 21.98 36.70 -17.44
C ILE A 172 21.12 37.31 -16.32
N ARG A 173 21.03 36.67 -15.15
CA ARG A 173 20.30 37.21 -13.99
C ARG A 173 21.07 38.28 -13.21
N GLY A 174 22.40 38.25 -13.26
CA GLY A 174 23.26 39.29 -12.70
C GLY A 174 23.04 40.67 -13.34
N TYR A 175 22.75 40.71 -14.64
CA TYR A 175 22.47 41.96 -15.36
C TYR A 175 21.08 42.55 -15.06
N THR A 176 20.09 41.75 -14.69
CA THR A 176 18.73 42.24 -14.39
C THR A 176 18.61 42.96 -13.05
N HIS A 177 19.63 42.93 -12.18
CA HIS A 177 19.60 43.60 -10.88
C HIS A 177 20.32 44.97 -10.84
N LEU A 178 20.93 45.41 -11.94
CA LEU A 178 21.68 46.68 -12.01
C LEU A 178 21.03 47.76 -12.88
N GLN A 179 19.76 47.59 -13.30
CA GLN A 179 19.00 48.61 -14.04
C GLN A 179 17.70 49.01 -13.34
N LYS A 180 17.79 49.38 -12.06
CA LYS A 180 16.77 50.18 -11.39
C LYS A 180 17.41 51.35 -10.67
#